data_AF-U2QH18-F1
#
_entry.id   AF-U2QH18-F1
#
_cell.length_a   1.000
_cell.length_b   1.000
_cell.length_c   1.000
_cell.angle_alpha   90.00
_cell.angle_beta   90.00
_cell.angle_gamma   90.00
#
_symmetry.space_group_name_H-M   'P 1'
#
loop_
_entity.id
_entity.type
_entity.pdbx_description
1 polymer ?
#
loop_
_entity_poly.entity_id
_entity_poly.type
_entity_poly.pdbx_seq_one_letter_code
_entity_poly.pdbx_strand_id
1 'polypeptide(L)'
;MKEKRGKLILIKKYKQMTIDALESLSLTDKEALNELGERLFYKKEYQKSLEYFKKSAILGNDMAINNLGVLYDRNKNYKKAGEYYLMAINKKCSFAYNNLGNLYEDIYQDYEKAKELYSKCFKETENTEALICIAKLYSNYYSDDEKAKKYLEKAMKLGNVEARHILERHFK
;
A
#
# COMPACT_ATOMS: atom_id res chain seq x y z
N MET A 1 23.45 0.51 9.07
CA MET A 1 23.41 -0.82 8.40
C MET A 1 23.09 -1.99 9.35
N LYS A 2 23.65 -2.05 10.57
CA LYS A 2 23.37 -3.14 11.53
C LYS A 2 21.91 -3.21 12.01
N GLU A 3 21.27 -2.07 12.25
CA GLU A 3 19.87 -1.98 12.71
C GLU A 3 18.85 -2.51 11.68
N LYS A 4 18.98 -2.10 10.40
CA LYS A 4 18.13 -2.61 9.30
C LYS A 4 18.26 -4.13 9.12
N ARG A 5 19.48 -4.67 9.27
CA ARG A 5 19.75 -6.11 9.16
C ARG A 5 19.14 -6.88 10.34
N GLY A 6 19.19 -6.34 11.56
CA GLY A 6 18.53 -6.89 12.74
C GLY A 6 17.00 -6.95 12.57
N LYS A 7 16.39 -5.84 12.14
CA LYS A 7 14.94 -5.78 11.86
C LYS A 7 14.50 -6.81 10.81
N LEU A 8 15.28 -6.98 9.74
CA LEU A 8 14.97 -7.96 8.70
C LEU A 8 15.03 -9.41 9.20
N ILE A 9 15.99 -9.74 10.07
CA ILE A 9 16.11 -11.08 10.68
C ILE A 9 14.90 -11.35 11.59
N LEU A 10 14.51 -10.34 12.37
CA LEU A 10 13.38 -10.42 13.30
C LEU A 10 12.06 -10.67 12.55
N ILE A 11 11.79 -9.91 11.48
CA ILE A 11 10.59 -10.08 10.64
C ILE A 11 10.56 -11.49 10.03
N LYS A 12 11.70 -11.98 9.52
CA LYS A 12 11.79 -13.35 8.99
C LYS A 12 11.48 -14.41 10.05
N LYS A 13 11.94 -14.20 11.28
CA LYS A 13 11.63 -15.07 12.41
C LYS A 13 10.12 -15.08 12.70
N TYR A 14 9.49 -13.91 12.81
CA TYR A 14 8.05 -13.82 13.08
C TYR A 14 7.19 -14.50 12.01
N LYS A 15 7.59 -14.37 10.74
CA LYS A 15 6.93 -15.04 9.60
C LYS A 15 6.95 -16.56 9.66
N GLN A 16 7.82 -17.17 10.47
CA GLN A 16 7.90 -18.64 10.62
C GLN A 16 7.17 -19.17 11.85
N MET A 17 6.80 -18.30 12.80
CA MET A 17 6.14 -18.72 14.04
C MET A 17 4.68 -19.14 13.78
N THR A 18 4.03 -19.84 14.71
CA THR A 18 2.57 -20.04 14.70
C THR A 18 1.86 -18.80 15.26
N ILE A 19 0.54 -18.70 15.08
CA ILE A 19 -0.25 -17.59 15.67
C ILE A 19 -0.14 -17.62 17.20
N ASP A 20 -0.38 -18.77 17.82
CA ASP A 20 -0.32 -18.93 19.28
C ASP A 20 1.06 -18.55 19.85
N ALA A 21 2.13 -18.94 19.16
CA ALA A 21 3.49 -18.56 19.54
C ALA A 21 3.74 -17.05 19.39
N LEU A 22 3.21 -16.41 18.34
CA LEU A 22 3.28 -14.95 18.19
C LEU A 22 2.45 -14.23 19.25
N GLU A 23 1.26 -14.72 19.57
CA GLU A 23 0.39 -14.16 20.62
C GLU A 23 1.09 -14.15 21.98
N SER A 24 1.75 -15.25 22.35
CA SER A 24 2.52 -15.33 23.61
C SER A 24 3.72 -14.37 23.69
N LEU A 25 4.29 -13.99 22.53
CA LEU A 25 5.50 -13.18 22.44
C LEU A 25 5.20 -11.68 22.29
N SER A 26 4.04 -11.32 21.72
CA SER A 26 3.85 -10.04 21.05
C SER A 26 3.29 -8.90 21.91
N LEU A 27 3.38 -8.90 23.24
CA LEU A 27 2.73 -7.83 24.02
C LEU A 27 3.36 -6.44 23.83
N THR A 28 4.62 -6.34 23.42
CA THR A 28 5.36 -5.07 23.32
C THR A 28 6.14 -4.90 22.02
N ASP A 29 6.18 -5.90 21.14
CA ASP A 29 6.89 -5.82 19.87
C ASP A 29 5.94 -5.44 18.74
N LYS A 30 6.14 -4.23 18.19
CA LYS A 30 5.30 -3.66 17.15
C LYS A 30 5.39 -4.40 15.82
N GLU A 31 6.53 -4.99 15.47
CA GLU A 31 6.69 -5.82 14.28
C GLU A 31 5.94 -7.15 14.43
N ALA A 32 6.03 -7.79 15.61
CA ALA A 32 5.31 -9.03 15.90
C ALA A 32 3.78 -8.81 15.91
N LEU A 33 3.31 -7.71 16.52
CA LEU A 33 1.89 -7.35 16.54
C LEU A 33 1.34 -7.09 15.13
N ASN A 34 2.11 -6.44 14.26
CA ASN A 34 1.69 -6.24 12.86
C ASN A 34 1.60 -7.57 12.11
N GLU A 35 2.63 -8.42 12.22
CA GLU A 35 2.64 -9.74 11.57
C GLU A 35 1.46 -10.61 12.03
N LEU A 36 1.17 -10.61 13.34
CA LEU A 36 0.01 -11.29 13.89
C LEU A 36 -1.32 -10.72 13.33
N GLY A 37 -1.44 -9.40 13.28
CA GLY A 37 -2.59 -8.72 12.67
C GLY A 37 -2.79 -9.10 11.20
N GLU A 38 -1.73 -9.19 10.41
CA GLU A 38 -1.76 -9.63 9.00
C GLU A 38 -2.22 -11.08 8.87
N ARG A 39 -1.71 -11.98 9.72
CA ARG A 39 -2.12 -13.40 9.69
C ARG A 39 -3.58 -13.60 10.04
N LEU A 40 -4.06 -12.89 11.06
CA LEU A 40 -5.48 -12.89 11.43
C LEU A 40 -6.34 -12.29 10.33
N PHE A 41 -5.86 -11.25 9.63
CA PHE A 41 -6.53 -10.71 8.45
C PHE A 41 -6.70 -11.76 7.34
N TYR A 42 -5.64 -12.52 7.02
CA TYR A 42 -5.71 -13.59 6.02
C TYR A 42 -6.61 -14.76 6.46
N LYS A 43 -6.67 -15.05 7.76
CA LYS A 43 -7.63 -16.01 8.36
C LYS A 43 -9.07 -15.48 8.44
N LYS A 44 -9.32 -14.24 8.01
CA LYS A 44 -10.62 -13.57 8.09
C LYS A 44 -11.10 -13.26 9.52
N GLU A 45 -10.19 -13.27 10.49
CA GLU A 45 -10.43 -12.86 11.88
C GLU A 45 -10.27 -11.34 12.04
N TYR A 46 -11.10 -10.57 11.34
CA TYR A 46 -10.93 -9.11 11.19
C TYR A 46 -10.98 -8.33 12.50
N GLN A 47 -11.83 -8.74 13.44
CA GLN A 47 -11.94 -8.05 14.71
C GLN A 47 -10.66 -8.16 15.54
N LYS A 48 -10.07 -9.36 15.61
CA LYS A 48 -8.77 -9.55 16.26
C LYS A 48 -7.67 -8.83 15.49
N SER A 49 -7.67 -8.93 14.16
CA SER A 49 -6.74 -8.20 13.30
C SER A 49 -6.75 -6.69 13.58
N LEU A 50 -7.94 -6.08 13.73
CA LEU A 50 -8.10 -4.68 14.12
C LEU A 50 -7.39 -4.36 15.44
N GLU A 51 -7.57 -5.21 16.45
CA GLU A 51 -6.97 -5.01 17.78
C GLU A 51 -5.45 -5.04 17.72
N TYR A 52 -4.88 -6.03 17.03
CA TYR A 52 -3.43 -6.17 16.90
C TYR A 52 -2.80 -5.07 16.04
N PHE A 53 -3.45 -4.67 14.94
CA PHE A 53 -2.99 -3.52 14.17
C PHE A 53 -3.05 -2.21 14.95
N LYS A 54 -4.10 -1.99 15.76
CA LYS A 54 -4.18 -0.81 16.65
C LYS A 54 -3.03 -0.81 17.67
N LYS A 55 -2.77 -1.94 18.34
CA LYS A 55 -1.66 -2.06 19.29
C LYS A 55 -0.31 -1.80 18.61
N SER A 56 -0.09 -2.39 17.44
CA SER A 56 1.12 -2.17 16.64
C SER A 56 1.30 -0.71 16.21
N ALA A 57 0.23 -0.06 15.76
CA ALA A 57 0.25 1.35 15.37
C ALA A 57 0.54 2.29 16.54
N ILE A 58 -0.02 2.02 17.73
CA ILE A 58 0.26 2.77 18.98
C ILE A 58 1.75 2.70 19.34
N LEU A 59 2.39 1.55 19.10
CA LEU A 59 3.83 1.37 19.30
C LEU A 59 4.69 1.94 18.14
N GLY A 60 4.08 2.64 17.18
CA GLY A 60 4.78 3.33 16.10
C GLY A 60 5.22 2.39 14.96
N ASN A 61 4.39 1.42 14.59
CA ASN A 61 4.55 0.69 13.34
C ASN A 61 3.74 1.39 12.23
N ASP A 62 4.45 2.03 11.30
CA ASP A 62 3.83 2.79 10.22
C ASP A 62 3.08 1.90 9.21
N MET A 63 3.51 0.64 9.04
CA MET A 63 2.83 -0.34 8.19
C MET A 63 1.50 -0.78 8.79
N ALA A 64 1.42 -0.89 10.13
CA ALA A 64 0.17 -1.18 10.81
C ALA A 64 -0.89 -0.07 10.60
N ILE A 65 -0.48 1.19 10.46
CA ILE A 65 -1.40 2.30 10.14
C ILE A 65 -2.01 2.09 8.75
N ASN A 66 -1.19 1.72 7.74
CA ASN A 66 -1.71 1.36 6.42
C ASN A 66 -2.67 0.15 6.50
N ASN A 67 -2.30 -0.88 7.25
CA ASN A 67 -3.11 -2.10 7.40
C ASN A 67 -4.46 -1.83 8.10
N LEU A 68 -4.53 -0.86 9.01
CA LEU A 68 -5.80 -0.37 9.54
C LEU A 68 -6.66 0.24 8.43
N GLY A 69 -6.07 1.02 7.53
CA GLY A 69 -6.75 1.55 6.34
C GLY A 69 -7.35 0.43 5.50
N VAL A 70 -6.55 -0.59 5.16
CA VAL A 70 -6.98 -1.79 4.41
C VAL A 70 -8.14 -2.51 5.09
N LEU A 71 -8.12 -2.61 6.41
CA LEU A 71 -9.19 -3.24 7.17
C LEU A 71 -10.50 -2.45 7.11
N TYR A 72 -10.45 -1.12 7.21
CA TYR A 72 -11.63 -0.28 7.08
C TYR A 72 -12.17 -0.26 5.66
N ASP A 73 -11.28 -0.25 4.66
CA ASP A 73 -11.63 -0.35 3.24
C ASP A 73 -12.40 -1.64 2.95
N ARG A 74 -11.88 -2.77 3.44
CA ARG A 74 -12.56 -4.07 3.37
C ARG A 74 -13.95 -4.05 4.00
N ASN A 75 -14.10 -3.35 5.12
CA ASN A 75 -15.38 -3.19 5.81
C ASN A 75 -16.24 -2.07 5.21
N LYS A 76 -15.87 -1.54 4.03
CA LYS A 76 -16.53 -0.46 3.30
C LYS A 76 -16.68 0.83 4.09
N ASN A 77 -15.86 1.02 5.13
CA ASN A 77 -15.76 2.29 5.84
C ASN A 77 -14.69 3.15 5.17
N TYR A 78 -14.99 3.59 3.96
CA TYR A 78 -14.07 4.29 3.06
C TYR A 78 -13.57 5.62 3.62
N LYS A 79 -14.42 6.35 4.36
CA LYS A 79 -13.99 7.58 5.04
C LYS A 79 -12.85 7.30 6.00
N LYS A 80 -13.01 6.28 6.85
CA LYS A 80 -11.99 5.91 7.83
C LYS A 80 -10.77 5.27 7.17
N ALA A 81 -10.96 4.48 6.12
CA ALA A 81 -9.86 3.98 5.31
C ALA A 81 -8.99 5.13 4.78
N GLY A 82 -9.63 6.16 4.22
CA GLY A 82 -8.95 7.35 3.71
C GLY A 82 -8.16 8.10 4.78
N GLU A 83 -8.73 8.25 5.98
CA GLU A 83 -8.03 8.85 7.14
C GLU A 83 -6.75 8.07 7.49
N TYR A 84 -6.83 6.74 7.58
CA TYR A 84 -5.66 5.90 7.90
C TYR A 84 -4.62 5.87 6.78
N TYR A 85 -5.04 5.83 5.51
CA TYR A 85 -4.09 5.90 4.39
C TYR A 85 -3.37 7.25 4.38
N LEU A 86 -4.07 8.37 4.62
CA LEU A 86 -3.44 9.67 4.73
C LEU A 86 -2.45 9.74 5.91
N MET A 87 -2.81 9.18 7.06
CA MET A 87 -1.90 9.06 8.21
C MET A 87 -0.65 8.24 7.84
N ALA A 88 -0.80 7.13 7.13
CA ALA A 88 0.32 6.29 6.69
C ALA A 88 1.21 7.00 5.65
N ILE A 89 0.62 7.79 4.74
CA ILE A 89 1.36 8.66 3.81
C ILE A 89 2.22 9.67 4.59
N ASN A 90 1.68 10.31 5.62
CA ASN A 90 2.43 11.24 6.48
C ASN A 90 3.58 10.55 7.24
N LYS A 91 3.52 9.22 7.38
CA LYS A 91 4.59 8.36 7.91
C LYS A 91 5.50 7.78 6.81
N LYS A 92 5.42 8.29 5.59
CA LYS A 92 6.21 7.88 4.41
C LYS A 92 5.96 6.41 4.00
N CYS A 93 4.76 5.88 4.27
CA CYS A 93 4.36 4.57 3.75
C CYS A 93 3.98 4.70 2.27
N SER A 94 4.83 4.19 1.38
CA SER A 94 4.59 4.26 -0.07
C SER A 94 3.32 3.52 -0.51
N PHE A 95 3.00 2.38 0.12
CA PHE A 95 1.80 1.60 -0.19
C PHE A 95 0.49 2.38 0.02
N ALA A 96 0.47 3.30 0.99
CA ALA A 96 -0.72 4.05 1.32
C ALA A 96 -1.13 5.06 0.23
N TYR A 97 -0.18 5.52 -0.59
CA TYR A 97 -0.49 6.33 -1.76
C TYR A 97 -1.37 5.57 -2.76
N ASN A 98 -0.97 4.34 -3.09
CA ASN A 98 -1.71 3.52 -4.06
C ASN A 98 -3.09 3.16 -3.51
N ASN A 99 -3.17 2.79 -2.23
CA ASN A 99 -4.45 2.46 -1.60
C ASN A 99 -5.41 3.65 -1.56
N LEU A 100 -4.93 4.86 -1.23
CA LEU A 100 -5.76 6.06 -1.24
C LEU A 100 -6.13 6.48 -2.68
N GLY A 101 -5.20 6.33 -3.63
CA GLY A 101 -5.44 6.58 -5.04
C GLY A 101 -6.55 5.68 -5.60
N ASN A 102 -6.45 4.36 -5.36
CA ASN A 102 -7.47 3.39 -5.74
C ASN A 102 -8.82 3.73 -5.10
N LEU A 103 -8.83 4.19 -3.84
CA LEU A 103 -10.07 4.59 -3.18
C LEU A 103 -10.73 5.78 -3.89
N TYR A 104 -9.95 6.79 -4.31
CA TYR A 104 -10.48 7.89 -5.09
C TYR A 104 -10.92 7.48 -6.50
N GLU A 105 -10.19 6.59 -7.15
CA GLU A 105 -10.50 6.08 -8.48
C GLU A 105 -11.78 5.22 -8.49
N ASP A 106 -11.83 4.19 -7.64
CA ASP A 106 -12.84 3.13 -7.72
C ASP A 106 -14.12 3.47 -6.95
N ILE A 107 -14.00 4.16 -5.81
CA ILE A 107 -15.12 4.42 -4.90
C ILE A 107 -15.67 5.83 -5.06
N TYR A 108 -14.79 6.84 -5.04
CA TYR A 108 -15.22 8.24 -5.15
C TYR A 108 -15.31 8.75 -6.59
N GLN A 109 -14.75 8.01 -7.56
CA GLN A 109 -14.65 8.42 -8.96
C GLN A 109 -14.05 9.83 -9.14
N ASP A 110 -13.12 10.19 -8.26
CA ASP A 110 -12.37 11.44 -8.27
C ASP A 110 -10.99 11.19 -8.90
N TYR A 111 -10.99 11.08 -10.22
CA TYR A 111 -9.80 10.74 -11.01
C TYR A 111 -8.70 11.80 -10.91
N GLU A 112 -9.07 13.07 -10.70
CA GLU A 112 -8.10 14.14 -10.48
C GLU A 112 -7.34 13.95 -9.16
N LYS A 113 -8.04 13.65 -8.06
CA LYS A 113 -7.38 13.32 -6.79
C LYS A 113 -6.57 12.03 -6.86
N ALA A 114 -7.07 10.99 -7.53
CA ALA A 114 -6.30 9.76 -7.73
C ALA A 114 -4.98 10.06 -8.47
N LYS A 115 -5.05 10.83 -9.56
CA LYS A 115 -3.87 11.28 -10.32
C LYS A 115 -2.90 12.10 -9.48
N GLU A 116 -3.40 13.02 -8.65
CA GLU A 116 -2.56 13.81 -7.72
C GLU A 116 -1.80 12.89 -6.76
N LEU A 117 -2.49 11.91 -6.17
CA LEU A 117 -1.90 10.96 -5.23
C LEU A 117 -0.83 10.08 -5.88
N TYR A 118 -1.11 9.52 -7.06
CA TYR A 118 -0.10 8.75 -7.80
C TYR A 118 1.09 9.63 -8.20
N SER A 119 0.84 10.88 -8.62
CA SER A 119 1.92 11.83 -8.96
C SER A 119 2.79 12.15 -7.75
N LYS A 120 2.18 12.35 -6.58
CA LYS A 120 2.88 12.56 -5.32
C LYS A 120 3.66 11.32 -4.88
N CYS A 121 3.09 10.12 -5.04
CA CYS A 121 3.77 8.85 -4.80
C CYS A 121 5.07 8.75 -5.59
N PHE A 122 5.00 8.97 -6.91
CA PHE A 122 6.18 8.94 -7.77
C PHE A 122 7.21 9.99 -7.34
N LYS A 123 6.77 11.22 -7.06
CA LYS A 123 7.67 12.32 -6.66
C LYS A 123 8.42 12.03 -5.35
N GLU A 124 7.76 11.41 -4.37
CA GLU A 124 8.34 11.19 -3.05
C GLU A 124 9.09 9.85 -2.90
N THR A 125 8.76 8.85 -3.72
CA THR A 125 9.25 7.47 -3.53
C THR A 125 9.97 6.91 -4.75
N GLU A 126 9.89 7.58 -5.89
CA GLU A 126 10.36 7.08 -7.19
C GLU A 126 9.72 5.75 -7.61
N ASN A 127 8.61 5.34 -6.96
CA ASN A 127 7.88 4.13 -7.34
C ASN A 127 7.27 4.29 -8.73
N THR A 128 7.84 3.59 -9.71
CA THR A 128 7.42 3.63 -11.11
C THR A 128 6.05 3.01 -11.37
N GLU A 129 5.53 2.18 -10.46
CA GLU A 129 4.15 1.68 -10.53
C GLU A 129 3.13 2.83 -10.50
N ALA A 130 3.44 3.93 -9.80
CA ALA A 130 2.56 5.10 -9.79
C ALA A 130 2.40 5.74 -11.18
N LEU A 131 3.43 5.66 -12.03
CA LEU A 131 3.34 6.10 -13.43
C LEU A 131 2.43 5.19 -14.25
N ILE A 132 2.40 3.89 -13.95
CA ILE A 132 1.47 2.93 -14.57
C ILE A 132 0.03 3.27 -14.17
N CYS A 133 -0.22 3.58 -12.89
CA CYS A 133 -1.55 4.00 -12.45
C CYS A 133 -2.01 5.29 -13.15
N ILE A 134 -1.13 6.29 -13.28
CA ILE A 134 -1.45 7.51 -14.04
C ILE A 134 -1.74 7.20 -15.52
N ALA A 135 -0.97 6.32 -16.15
CA ALA A 135 -1.23 5.91 -17.53
C ALA A 135 -2.59 5.22 -17.69
N LYS A 136 -2.95 4.33 -16.76
CA LYS A 136 -4.28 3.68 -16.72
C LYS A 136 -5.39 4.72 -16.58
N LEU A 137 -5.21 5.74 -15.73
CA LEU A 137 -6.18 6.82 -15.62
C LEU A 137 -6.38 7.54 -16.96
N TYR A 138 -5.29 7.91 -17.64
CA TYR A 138 -5.34 8.58 -18.95
C TYR A 138 -6.05 7.75 -20.01
N SER A 139 -5.75 6.46 -20.12
CA SER A 139 -6.38 5.60 -21.12
C SER A 139 -7.86 5.33 -20.79
N ASN A 140 -8.17 4.96 -19.54
CA ASN A 140 -9.49 4.48 -19.17
C ASN A 140 -10.53 5.59 -18.95
N TYR A 141 -10.14 6.72 -18.37
CA TYR A 141 -11.09 7.75 -17.92
C TYR A 141 -10.98 9.06 -18.69
N TYR A 142 -9.76 9.43 -19.11
CA TYR A 142 -9.56 10.64 -19.93
C TYR A 142 -9.58 10.35 -21.43
N SER A 143 -9.58 9.07 -21.82
CA SER A 143 -9.48 8.62 -23.22
C SER A 143 -8.32 9.28 -23.98
N ASP A 144 -7.20 9.51 -23.28
CA ASP A 144 -5.99 10.15 -23.79
C ASP A 144 -4.84 9.14 -23.85
N ASP A 145 -4.89 8.30 -24.88
CA ASP A 145 -3.91 7.25 -25.09
C ASP A 145 -2.51 7.80 -25.38
N GLU A 146 -2.41 9.00 -25.97
CA GLU A 146 -1.11 9.65 -26.18
C GLU A 146 -0.41 9.97 -24.85
N LYS A 147 -1.15 10.54 -23.89
CA LYS A 147 -0.60 10.76 -22.55
C LYS A 147 -0.36 9.44 -21.84
N ALA A 148 -1.26 8.46 -21.95
CA ALA A 148 -1.04 7.14 -21.36
C ALA A 148 0.29 6.51 -21.84
N LYS A 149 0.54 6.51 -23.16
CA LYS A 149 1.82 6.05 -23.75
C LYS A 149 3.01 6.81 -23.18
N LYS A 150 2.96 8.15 -23.09
CA LYS A 150 4.06 8.98 -22.53
C LYS A 150 4.42 8.58 -21.09
N TYR A 151 3.43 8.31 -20.24
CA TYR A 151 3.68 7.87 -18.86
C TYR A 151 4.27 6.45 -18.81
N LEU A 152 3.80 5.52 -19.65
CA LEU A 152 4.36 4.18 -19.73
C LEU A 152 5.80 4.19 -20.28
N GLU A 153 6.09 4.99 -21.30
CA GLU A 153 7.44 5.17 -21.82
C GLU A 153 8.39 5.72 -20.75
N LYS A 154 7.91 6.68 -19.94
CA LYS A 154 8.67 7.21 -18.80
C LYS A 154 8.95 6.11 -17.77
N ALA A 155 7.95 5.32 -17.40
CA ALA A 155 8.11 4.21 -16.47
C ALA A 155 9.10 3.16 -16.99
N MET A 156 9.01 2.83 -18.28
CA MET A 156 9.92 1.90 -18.96
C MET A 156 11.36 2.42 -18.98
N LYS A 157 11.58 3.70 -19.28
CA LYS A 157 12.91 4.34 -19.24
C LYS A 157 13.54 4.30 -17.85
N LEU A 158 12.71 4.30 -16.81
CA LEU A 158 13.12 4.14 -15.41
C LEU A 158 13.25 2.66 -14.98
N GLY A 159 13.18 1.72 -15.92
CA GLY A 159 13.42 0.30 -15.68
C GLY A 159 12.18 -0.52 -15.32
N ASN A 160 10.96 0.05 -15.36
CA ASN A 160 9.75 -0.71 -15.10
C ASN A 160 9.42 -1.65 -16.27
N VAL A 161 9.53 -2.95 -16.04
CA VAL A 161 9.30 -3.99 -17.07
C VAL A 161 7.82 -4.18 -17.38
N GLU A 162 6.92 -3.96 -16.42
CA GLU A 162 5.47 -4.03 -16.65
C GLU A 162 5.04 -2.96 -17.66
N ALA A 163 5.57 -1.75 -17.56
CA ALA A 163 5.28 -0.68 -18.51
C ALA A 163 5.64 -1.05 -19.96
N ARG A 164 6.75 -1.79 -20.17
CA ARG A 164 7.12 -2.32 -21.49
C ARG A 164 6.05 -3.29 -22.02
N HIS A 165 5.63 -4.25 -21.19
CA HIS A 165 4.61 -5.21 -21.58
C HIS A 165 3.26 -4.56 -21.89
N ILE A 166 2.88 -3.51 -21.16
CA ILE A 166 1.64 -2.77 -21.43
C ILE A 166 1.73 -2.06 -22.79
N LEU A 167 2.84 -1.39 -23.09
CA LEU A 167 3.07 -0.75 -24.40
C LEU A 167 2.96 -1.75 -25.56
N GLU A 168 3.61 -2.91 -25.44
CA GLU A 168 3.63 -3.95 -26.48
C GLU A 168 2.25 -4.60 -26.72
N ARG A 169 1.38 -4.65 -25.71
CA ARG A 169 0.07 -5.30 -25.78
C ARG A 169 -1.05 -4.37 -26.20
N HIS A 170 -1.04 -3.13 -25.71
CA HIS A 170 -2.21 -2.24 -25.80
C HIS A 170 -2.06 -1.10 -26.80
N PHE A 171 -0.84 -0.84 -27.29
CA PHE A 171 -0.56 0.39 -28.03
C PHE A 171 0.20 0.19 -29.35
N LYS A 172 0.24 -1.06 -29.85
CA LYS A 172 0.80 -1.44 -31.16
C LYS A 172 0.17 -0.70 -32.32
#